data_AF-A0A3D0SQU9-F1
#
_entry.id   AF-A0A3D0SQU9-F1
#
_cell.length_a   1.000
_cell.length_b   1.000
_cell.length_c   1.000
_cell.angle_alpha   90.00
_cell.angle_beta   90.00
_cell.angle_gamma   90.00
#
_symmetry.space_group_name_H-M   'P 1'
#
loop_
_entity.id
_entity.type
_entity.pdbx_description
1 polymer ?
#
loop_
_entity_poly.entity_id
_entity_poly.type
_entity_poly.pdbx_seq_one_letter_code
_entity_poly.pdbx_strand_id
1 'polypeptide(L)'
;MSTLFSSMTIDGTDLELLALDALGASRKTVNPFLDPAVEQRQHQALTAKATHAKQHYEKEVLALLRTINYTRTGQAVFAAIRRQSPAFTIMIKPFIIDSHLKKLIEGLKTRLKENPGLLEDHYKSLIRKYQEQALADPPNATAGPDGRGNEPQRRGREGRRENSLVRFTPAQWTYNPINSVLGIGIPFFGPGSDPDEVLLHELVHALRFTAGLSKKDHRVPFQKQYDNKEEFFAILITNIYRSECGRRNRRSGHDAYFWGKSADTEAFLDEGVNRLHVRQLRRQQPLLFNDLNNINAPFNPLRNFRDARV
;
A
#
# COMPACT_ATOMS: atom_id res chain seq x y z
N MET A 1 -21.75 -0.27 8.83
CA MET A 1 -20.82 0.32 7.84
C MET A 1 -21.63 0.73 6.61
N SER A 2 -21.28 1.84 5.95
CA SER A 2 -21.95 2.26 4.71
C SER A 2 -21.87 1.16 3.65
N THR A 3 -22.95 0.94 2.91
CA THR A 3 -23.03 -0.03 1.79
C THR A 3 -22.00 0.23 0.69
N LEU A 4 -21.35 1.40 0.69
CA LEU A 4 -20.33 1.81 -0.28
C LEU A 4 -19.17 0.81 -0.43
N PHE A 5 -18.82 0.08 0.64
CA PHE A 5 -17.64 -0.79 0.68
C PHE A 5 -17.97 -2.26 1.00
N SER A 6 -19.17 -2.76 0.69
CA SER A 6 -19.59 -4.12 1.05
C SER A 6 -18.72 -5.25 0.49
N SER A 7 -17.91 -4.98 -0.54
CA SER A 7 -16.97 -5.91 -1.17
C SER A 7 -15.54 -5.81 -0.64
N MET A 8 -15.32 -4.98 0.39
CA MET A 8 -14.02 -4.73 1.00
C MET A 8 -14.09 -4.89 2.51
N THR A 9 -13.10 -5.58 3.06
CA THR A 9 -12.95 -5.74 4.52
C THR A 9 -11.66 -5.07 4.95
N ILE A 10 -11.74 -4.13 5.90
CA ILE A 10 -10.56 -3.60 6.58
C ILE A 10 -10.36 -4.45 7.84
N ASP A 11 -9.19 -5.06 7.98
CA ASP A 11 -8.90 -5.98 9.07
C ASP A 11 -7.59 -5.60 9.76
N GLY A 12 -7.70 -4.96 10.92
CA GLY A 12 -6.55 -4.65 11.78
C GLY A 12 -6.23 -5.72 12.82
N THR A 13 -6.80 -6.93 12.74
CA THR A 13 -6.56 -8.02 13.74
C THR A 13 -5.09 -8.43 13.84
N ASP A 14 -4.30 -8.25 12.78
CA ASP A 14 -2.86 -8.49 12.84
C ASP A 14 -2.22 -7.65 13.96
N LEU A 15 -2.67 -6.41 14.22
CA LEU A 15 -2.14 -5.58 15.31
C LEU A 15 -2.47 -6.14 16.72
N GLU A 16 -3.59 -6.86 16.87
CA GLU A 16 -3.93 -7.52 18.13
C GLU A 16 -3.02 -8.74 18.37
N LEU A 17 -2.81 -9.56 17.35
CA LEU A 17 -1.97 -10.75 17.43
C LEU A 17 -0.53 -10.40 17.80
N LEU A 18 -0.01 -9.33 17.22
CA LEU A 18 1.38 -8.93 17.43
C LEU A 18 1.60 -8.39 18.86
N ALA A 19 0.59 -7.76 19.46
CA ALA A 19 0.66 -7.32 20.85
C ALA A 19 0.63 -8.51 21.82
N LEU A 20 -0.13 -9.56 21.48
CA LEU A 20 -0.14 -10.83 22.23
C LEU A 20 1.20 -11.58 22.11
N ASP A 21 1.83 -11.57 20.94
CA ASP A 21 3.17 -12.14 20.75
C ASP A 21 4.22 -11.39 21.59
N ALA A 22 4.16 -10.05 21.64
CA ALA A 22 5.05 -9.24 22.48
C ALA A 22 4.88 -9.56 23.98
N LEU A 23 3.65 -9.81 24.42
CA LEU A 23 3.34 -10.27 25.78
C LEU A 23 3.93 -11.67 26.06
N GLY A 24 3.76 -12.60 25.13
CA GLY A 24 4.30 -13.97 25.24
C GLY A 24 5.83 -14.00 25.28
N ALA A 25 6.50 -13.13 24.51
CA ALA A 25 7.94 -12.97 24.55
C ALA A 25 8.42 -12.36 25.88
N SER A 26 7.70 -11.35 26.40
CA SER A 26 7.99 -10.74 27.71
C SER A 26 7.98 -11.80 28.83
N ARG A 27 6.96 -12.67 28.88
CA ARG A 27 6.87 -13.75 29.87
C ARG A 27 8.09 -14.66 29.95
N LYS A 28 8.77 -14.93 28.83
CA LYS A 28 9.99 -15.77 28.80
C LYS A 28 11.21 -15.08 29.40
N THR A 29 11.18 -13.76 29.50
CA THR A 29 12.29 -12.91 29.98
C THR A 29 12.01 -12.27 31.35
N VAL A 30 10.77 -12.36 31.82
CA VAL A 30 10.33 -11.75 33.08
C VAL A 30 10.84 -12.57 34.27
N ASN A 31 11.39 -11.85 35.24
CA ASN A 31 11.79 -12.35 36.54
C ASN A 31 10.63 -13.18 37.15
N PRO A 32 10.83 -14.46 37.52
CA PRO A 32 9.77 -15.31 38.09
C PRO A 32 9.16 -14.77 39.40
N PHE A 33 9.72 -13.70 39.96
CA PHE A 33 9.21 -13.00 41.14
C PHE A 33 8.29 -11.81 40.85
N LEU A 34 7.86 -11.58 39.60
CA LEU A 34 6.91 -10.50 39.31
C LEU A 34 5.54 -10.80 39.96
N ASP A 35 5.01 -9.84 40.72
CA ASP A 35 3.68 -9.90 41.32
C ASP A 35 2.61 -10.16 40.22
N PRO A 36 1.76 -11.20 40.34
CA PRO A 36 0.70 -11.49 39.39
C PRO A 36 -0.21 -10.30 39.06
N ALA A 37 -0.45 -9.41 40.03
CA ALA A 37 -1.24 -8.21 39.81
C ALA A 37 -0.54 -7.17 38.92
N VAL A 38 0.79 -7.15 38.92
CA VAL A 38 1.59 -6.33 37.99
C VAL A 38 1.52 -6.92 36.59
N GLU A 39 1.66 -8.25 36.45
CA GLU A 39 1.54 -8.92 35.16
C GLU A 39 0.16 -8.72 34.53
N GLN A 40 -0.91 -8.86 35.30
CA GLN A 40 -2.28 -8.65 34.83
C GLN A 40 -2.50 -7.22 34.35
N ARG A 41 -1.99 -6.22 35.07
CA ARG A 41 -2.07 -4.80 34.66
C ARG A 41 -1.30 -4.53 33.37
N GLN A 42 -0.11 -5.12 33.21
CA GLN A 42 0.67 -5.01 31.98
C GLN A 42 -0.07 -5.64 30.80
N HIS A 43 -0.66 -6.81 30.99
CA HIS A 43 -1.48 -7.47 29.97
C HIS A 43 -2.66 -6.59 29.55
N GLN A 44 -3.45 -6.10 30.50
CA GLN A 44 -4.58 -5.22 30.22
C GLN A 44 -4.17 -3.95 29.47
N ALA A 45 -3.06 -3.33 29.87
CA ALA A 45 -2.55 -2.13 29.21
C ALA A 45 -2.12 -2.42 27.75
N LEU A 46 -1.47 -3.55 27.49
CA LEU A 46 -1.04 -3.93 26.14
C LEU A 46 -2.23 -4.32 25.25
N THR A 47 -3.21 -5.04 25.77
CA THR A 47 -4.47 -5.31 25.06
C THR A 47 -5.18 -4.01 24.69
N ALA A 48 -5.31 -3.06 25.63
CA ALA A 48 -5.95 -1.77 25.37
C ALA A 48 -5.22 -0.96 24.29
N LYS A 49 -3.88 -0.95 24.30
CA LYS A 49 -3.07 -0.32 23.26
C LYS A 49 -3.27 -0.95 21.89
N ALA A 50 -3.30 -2.28 21.80
CA ALA A 50 -3.51 -3.01 20.55
C ALA A 50 -4.88 -2.75 19.95
N THR A 51 -5.93 -2.78 20.79
CA THR A 51 -7.29 -2.42 20.37
C THR A 51 -7.37 -0.99 19.86
N HIS A 52 -6.73 -0.04 20.56
CA HIS A 52 -6.68 1.35 20.12
C HIS A 52 -5.94 1.50 18.78
N ALA A 53 -4.80 0.84 18.59
CA ALA A 53 -4.05 0.86 17.35
C ALA A 53 -4.84 0.30 16.17
N LYS A 54 -5.52 -0.84 16.35
CA LYS A 54 -6.44 -1.41 15.37
C LYS A 54 -7.54 -0.44 14.97
N GLN A 55 -8.23 0.16 15.95
CA GLN A 55 -9.29 1.13 15.67
C GLN A 55 -8.76 2.36 14.93
N HIS A 56 -7.58 2.84 15.30
CA HIS A 56 -6.92 3.95 14.63
C HIS A 56 -6.61 3.61 13.17
N TYR A 57 -5.96 2.48 12.93
CA TYR A 57 -5.66 1.96 11.59
C TYR A 57 -6.92 1.85 10.73
N GLU A 58 -7.97 1.20 11.23
CA GLU A 58 -9.23 1.01 10.50
C GLU A 58 -9.88 2.36 10.15
N LYS A 59 -9.82 3.33 11.07
CA LYS A 59 -10.32 4.69 10.86
C LYS A 59 -9.54 5.43 9.78
N GLU A 60 -8.21 5.33 9.76
CA GLU A 60 -7.37 5.97 8.76
C GLU A 60 -7.57 5.39 7.36
N VAL A 61 -7.58 4.05 7.24
CA VAL A 61 -7.86 3.39 5.94
C VAL A 61 -9.24 3.77 5.43
N LEU A 62 -10.26 3.78 6.31
CA LEU A 62 -11.60 4.19 5.92
C LEU A 62 -11.66 5.65 5.46
N ALA A 63 -10.89 6.55 6.09
CA ALA A 63 -10.78 7.93 5.65
C ALA A 63 -10.19 8.04 4.24
N LEU A 64 -9.13 7.29 3.94
CA LEU A 64 -8.53 7.25 2.60
C LEU A 64 -9.49 6.68 1.55
N LEU A 65 -10.20 5.59 1.85
CA LEU A 65 -11.21 5.03 0.94
C LEU A 65 -12.31 6.03 0.63
N ARG A 66 -12.73 6.84 1.61
CA ARG A 66 -13.67 7.94 1.39
C ARG A 66 -13.06 9.01 0.48
N THR A 67 -11.84 9.46 0.74
CA THR A 67 -11.10 10.41 -0.11
C THR A 67 -11.06 9.94 -1.56
N ILE A 68 -10.68 8.68 -1.80
CA ILE A 68 -10.66 8.07 -3.13
C ILE A 68 -12.07 8.11 -3.75
N ASN A 69 -13.10 7.72 -3.00
CA ASN A 69 -14.49 7.65 -3.49
C ASN A 69 -15.13 9.02 -3.78
N TYR A 70 -14.55 10.13 -3.31
CA TYR A 70 -15.01 11.47 -3.67
C TYR A 70 -14.67 11.84 -5.12
N THR A 71 -13.74 11.13 -5.75
CA THR A 71 -13.36 11.32 -7.16
C THR A 71 -14.14 10.40 -8.09
N ARG A 72 -14.33 10.81 -9.35
CA ARG A 72 -14.90 9.96 -10.39
C ARG A 72 -14.01 8.77 -10.70
N THR A 73 -12.68 8.94 -10.62
CA THR A 73 -11.73 7.83 -10.83
C THR A 73 -11.90 6.76 -9.77
N GLY A 74 -11.94 7.15 -8.49
CA GLY A 74 -12.19 6.22 -7.40
C GLY A 74 -13.56 5.57 -7.49
N GLN A 75 -14.60 6.32 -7.85
CA GLN A 75 -15.95 5.76 -8.09
C GLN A 75 -15.95 4.70 -9.18
N ALA A 76 -15.23 4.92 -10.29
CA ALA A 76 -15.10 3.96 -11.39
C ALA A 76 -14.42 2.66 -10.92
N VAL A 77 -13.32 2.77 -10.16
CA VAL A 77 -12.61 1.61 -9.58
C VAL A 77 -13.51 0.86 -8.59
N PHE A 78 -14.18 1.56 -7.66
CA PHE A 78 -15.08 0.92 -6.72
C PHE A 78 -16.32 0.29 -7.38
N ALA A 79 -16.84 0.90 -8.44
CA ALA A 79 -17.90 0.30 -9.25
C ALA A 79 -17.41 -0.99 -9.92
N ALA A 80 -16.19 -1.01 -10.45
CA ALA A 80 -15.60 -2.20 -11.03
C ALA A 80 -15.36 -3.31 -9.98
N ILE A 81 -14.92 -2.96 -8.76
CA ILE A 81 -14.79 -3.93 -7.66
C ILE A 81 -16.16 -4.51 -7.29
N ARG A 82 -17.18 -3.66 -7.11
CA ARG A 82 -18.54 -4.11 -6.78
C ARG A 82 -19.14 -5.03 -7.84
N ARG A 83 -18.88 -4.79 -9.13
CA ARG A 83 -19.33 -5.67 -10.23
C ARG A 83 -18.71 -7.07 -10.17
N GLN A 84 -17.59 -7.26 -9.47
CA GLN A 84 -17.01 -8.58 -9.22
C GLN A 84 -17.52 -9.25 -7.95
N SER A 85 -18.16 -8.49 -7.06
CA SER A 85 -18.86 -8.97 -5.87
C SER A 85 -20.22 -9.57 -6.27
N PRO A 86 -20.75 -10.60 -5.57
CA PRO A 86 -20.31 -11.19 -4.30
C PRO A 86 -19.21 -12.27 -4.44
N ALA A 87 -18.76 -12.58 -5.66
CA ALA A 87 -17.92 -13.75 -5.88
C ALA A 87 -16.54 -13.65 -5.21
N PHE A 88 -16.04 -12.43 -4.97
CA PHE A 88 -14.73 -12.17 -4.37
C PHE A 88 -14.76 -10.99 -3.40
N THR A 89 -13.87 -11.04 -2.42
CA THR A 89 -13.64 -9.98 -1.43
C THR A 89 -12.19 -9.48 -1.52
N ILE A 90 -12.01 -8.17 -1.33
CA ILE A 90 -10.69 -7.56 -1.13
C ILE A 90 -10.51 -7.26 0.36
N MET A 91 -9.48 -7.81 0.98
CA MET A 91 -9.14 -7.57 2.38
C MET A 91 -7.95 -6.63 2.47
N ILE A 92 -8.05 -5.58 3.28
CA ILE A 92 -6.97 -4.61 3.52
C ILE A 92 -6.44 -4.84 4.94
N LYS A 93 -5.19 -5.28 5.05
CA LYS A 93 -4.49 -5.53 6.31
C LYS A 93 -3.32 -4.56 6.49
N PRO A 94 -2.93 -4.26 7.73
CA PRO A 94 -1.74 -3.44 7.97
C PRO A 94 -0.51 -4.10 7.35
N PHE A 95 0.32 -3.28 6.73
CA PHE A 95 1.66 -3.70 6.31
C PHE A 95 2.59 -3.55 7.50
N ILE A 96 3.08 -4.67 8.03
CA ILE A 96 4.00 -4.72 9.16
C ILE A 96 5.40 -4.97 8.62
N ILE A 97 6.32 -4.00 8.77
CA ILE A 97 7.70 -4.10 8.27
C ILE A 97 8.53 -4.90 9.28
N ASP A 98 8.31 -6.20 9.36
CA ASP A 98 8.95 -6.96 10.44
C ASP A 98 10.45 -7.20 10.20
N SER A 99 10.84 -7.60 9.00
CA SER A 99 12.24 -7.99 8.73
C SER A 99 13.19 -6.80 8.64
N HIS A 100 12.72 -5.65 8.15
CA HIS A 100 13.52 -4.42 8.04
C HIS A 100 13.64 -3.70 9.38
N LEU A 101 12.56 -3.66 10.17
CA LEU A 101 12.60 -3.07 11.51
C LEU A 101 13.48 -3.91 12.45
N LYS A 102 13.39 -5.24 12.39
CA LYS A 102 14.32 -6.13 13.12
C LYS A 102 15.77 -5.88 12.73
N LYS A 103 16.09 -5.86 11.44
CA LYS A 103 17.46 -5.58 10.96
C LYS A 103 17.96 -4.18 11.37
N LEU A 104 17.08 -3.19 11.32
CA LEU A 104 17.39 -1.82 11.73
C LEU A 104 17.66 -1.76 13.25
N ILE A 105 16.79 -2.34 14.07
CA ILE A 105 16.97 -2.40 15.53
C ILE A 105 18.27 -3.14 15.88
N GLU A 106 18.55 -4.28 15.25
CA GLU A 106 19.80 -4.99 15.46
C GLU A 106 21.03 -4.19 14.99
N GLY A 107 20.94 -3.49 13.86
CA GLY A 107 22.00 -2.58 13.39
C GLY A 107 22.25 -1.41 14.34
N LEU A 108 21.20 -0.81 14.90
CA LEU A 108 21.29 0.25 15.91
C LEU A 108 21.92 -0.27 17.20
N LYS A 109 21.53 -1.46 17.67
CA LYS A 109 22.15 -2.12 18.83
C LYS A 109 23.64 -2.38 18.62
N THR A 110 24.05 -2.82 17.44
CA THR A 110 25.47 -3.05 17.10
C THR A 110 26.27 -1.75 17.10
N ARG A 111 25.77 -0.69 16.44
CA ARG A 111 26.45 0.62 16.43
C ARG A 111 26.58 1.24 17.83
N LEU A 112 25.57 1.06 18.67
CA LEU A 112 25.60 1.51 20.07
C LEU A 112 26.68 0.77 20.88
N LYS A 113 26.88 -0.53 20.63
CA LYS A 113 27.98 -1.30 21.24
C LYS A 113 29.36 -0.86 20.74
N GLU A 114 29.48 -0.52 19.46
CA GLU A 114 30.75 -0.10 18.85
C GLU A 114 31.16 1.33 19.22
N ASN A 115 30.21 2.22 19.51
CA ASN A 115 30.45 3.63 19.79
C ASN A 115 29.65 4.14 21.01
N PRO A 116 29.99 3.70 22.24
CA PRO A 116 29.22 4.04 23.44
C PRO A 116 29.21 5.55 23.76
N GLY A 117 30.19 6.33 23.29
CA GLY A 117 30.26 7.78 23.50
C GLY A 117 29.43 8.62 22.53
N LEU A 118 28.91 8.03 21.44
CA LEU A 118 28.07 8.72 20.47
C LEU A 118 26.60 8.59 20.90
N LEU A 119 26.13 9.64 21.60
CA LEU A 119 24.70 9.95 21.69
C LEU A 119 23.85 8.76 22.18
N GLU A 120 24.33 8.07 23.23
CA GLU A 120 23.64 6.96 23.88
C GLU A 120 22.19 7.32 24.23
N ASP A 121 21.95 8.54 24.70
CA ASP A 121 20.60 9.05 25.00
C ASP A 121 19.76 9.29 23.75
N HIS A 122 20.37 9.69 22.62
CA HIS A 122 19.64 9.89 21.35
C HIS A 122 19.29 8.55 20.70
N TYR A 123 20.21 7.58 20.70
CA TYR A 123 19.95 6.24 20.20
C TYR A 123 19.00 5.46 21.09
N LYS A 124 19.10 5.58 22.43
CA LYS A 124 18.10 5.04 23.35
C LYS A 124 16.75 5.73 23.19
N SER A 125 16.72 7.05 23.00
CA SER A 125 15.49 7.81 22.70
C SER A 125 14.87 7.38 21.37
N LEU A 126 15.68 7.13 20.33
CA LEU A 126 15.24 6.62 19.04
C LEU A 126 14.72 5.18 19.11
N ILE A 127 15.48 4.27 19.73
CA ILE A 127 15.06 2.89 19.95
C ILE A 127 13.78 2.88 20.78
N ARG A 128 13.70 3.69 21.83
CA ARG A 128 12.50 3.82 22.67
C ARG A 128 11.33 4.41 21.89
N LYS A 129 11.53 5.43 21.06
CA LYS A 129 10.48 6.03 20.22
C LYS A 129 9.99 5.07 19.13
N TYR A 130 10.90 4.33 18.51
CA TYR A 130 10.55 3.26 17.55
C TYR A 130 9.92 2.07 18.25
N GLN A 131 10.34 1.72 19.46
CA GLN A 131 9.67 0.71 20.28
C GLN A 131 8.31 1.21 20.75
N GLU A 132 8.13 2.49 21.06
CA GLU A 132 6.82 3.07 21.42
C GLU A 132 5.90 3.15 20.20
N GLN A 133 6.43 3.43 19.00
CA GLN A 133 5.71 3.35 17.73
C GLN A 133 5.45 1.90 17.28
N ALA A 134 6.37 0.97 17.54
CA ALA A 134 6.21 -0.47 17.28
C ALA A 134 5.46 -1.21 18.40
N LEU A 135 5.26 -0.59 19.56
CA LEU A 135 4.32 -1.04 20.60
C LEU A 135 2.94 -0.41 20.38
N ALA A 136 2.84 0.57 19.47
CA ALA A 136 1.59 0.95 18.81
C ALA A 136 1.34 0.13 17.53
N ASP A 137 2.38 -0.37 16.84
CA ASP A 137 2.30 -1.25 15.66
C ASP A 137 3.19 -2.50 15.84
N PRO A 138 2.67 -3.65 16.28
CA PRO A 138 3.55 -4.71 16.76
C PRO A 138 4.10 -5.61 15.63
N PRO A 139 5.10 -6.50 15.89
CA PRO A 139 6.04 -6.98 14.88
C PRO A 139 5.89 -8.47 14.51
N ASN A 140 5.52 -8.80 13.27
CA ASN A 140 5.82 -10.07 12.57
C ASN A 140 5.27 -10.09 11.12
N ALA A 141 6.07 -10.66 10.20
CA ALA A 141 5.86 -10.96 8.77
C ALA A 141 6.46 -10.01 7.71
N THR A 142 7.04 -10.62 6.67
CA THR A 142 7.96 -10.12 5.64
C THR A 142 7.31 -9.40 4.44
N ALA A 143 7.90 -8.29 3.95
CA ALA A 143 8.47 -8.10 2.59
C ALA A 143 8.55 -6.62 2.13
N GLY A 144 9.77 -6.13 1.80
CA GLY A 144 10.10 -5.26 0.65
C GLY A 144 9.39 -3.92 0.37
N PRO A 145 10.11 -2.77 0.35
CA PRO A 145 9.61 -1.47 -0.15
C PRO A 145 9.41 -1.39 -1.67
N ASP A 146 9.80 -2.40 -2.42
CA ASP A 146 9.82 -2.47 -3.89
C ASP A 146 8.47 -2.92 -4.49
N GLY A 147 7.35 -2.71 -3.79
CA GLY A 147 6.02 -3.20 -4.18
C GLY A 147 5.89 -4.72 -4.36
N ARG A 148 6.98 -5.51 -4.27
CA ARG A 148 6.97 -6.97 -4.38
C ARG A 148 6.38 -7.65 -3.16
N GLY A 149 6.23 -6.93 -2.04
CA GLY A 149 5.64 -7.40 -0.80
C GLY A 149 4.13 -7.16 -0.64
N ASN A 150 3.55 -6.20 -1.38
CA ASN A 150 2.13 -5.85 -1.29
C ASN A 150 1.26 -6.56 -2.32
N GLU A 151 1.89 -7.24 -3.27
CA GLU A 151 1.16 -8.02 -4.25
C GLU A 151 0.36 -9.14 -3.54
N PRO A 152 -0.93 -9.35 -3.90
CA PRO A 152 -1.80 -10.29 -3.23
C PRO A 152 -1.13 -11.66 -3.05
N GLN A 153 -1.04 -12.13 -1.80
CA GLN A 153 -0.29 -13.34 -1.45
C GLN A 153 -0.72 -14.52 -2.34
N ARG A 154 0.24 -15.00 -3.12
CA ARG A 154 0.06 -15.62 -4.43
C ARG A 154 -0.22 -17.13 -4.35
N ARG A 155 -1.42 -17.55 -3.94
CA ARG A 155 -1.84 -18.97 -4.04
C ARG A 155 -2.63 -19.33 -5.30
N GLY A 156 -3.05 -18.34 -6.09
CA GLY A 156 -3.84 -18.58 -7.30
C GLY A 156 -3.04 -19.02 -8.53
N ARG A 157 -3.57 -20.03 -9.22
CA ARG A 157 -3.18 -20.39 -10.59
C ARG A 157 -3.72 -19.33 -11.56
N GLU A 158 -2.98 -19.03 -12.65
CA GLU A 158 -3.42 -18.09 -13.69
C GLU A 158 -4.84 -18.43 -14.17
N GLY A 159 -5.70 -17.41 -14.29
CA GLY A 159 -7.10 -17.56 -14.71
C GLY A 159 -8.07 -17.98 -13.60
N ARG A 160 -7.61 -18.31 -12.38
CA ARG A 160 -8.50 -18.53 -11.23
C ARG A 160 -8.78 -17.21 -10.53
N ARG A 161 -10.06 -16.90 -10.39
CA ARG A 161 -10.52 -15.77 -9.57
C ARG A 161 -10.47 -16.16 -8.09
N GLU A 162 -9.85 -15.33 -7.27
CA GLU A 162 -9.66 -15.56 -5.83
C GLU A 162 -9.83 -14.25 -5.06
N ASN A 163 -10.05 -14.36 -3.74
CA ASN A 163 -10.00 -13.20 -2.85
C ASN A 163 -8.62 -12.55 -2.91
N SER A 164 -8.57 -11.23 -2.71
CA SER A 164 -7.31 -10.48 -2.73
C SER A 164 -7.00 -9.91 -1.35
N LEU A 165 -5.70 -9.87 -1.03
CA LEU A 165 -5.17 -9.26 0.19
C LEU A 165 -4.28 -8.09 -0.22
N VAL A 166 -4.63 -6.90 0.26
CA VAL A 166 -3.83 -5.68 0.17
C VAL A 166 -3.16 -5.47 1.52
N ARG A 167 -1.83 -5.41 1.56
CA ARG A 167 -1.11 -4.98 2.77
C ARG A 167 -0.77 -3.50 2.62
N PHE A 168 -1.27 -2.68 3.54
CA PHE A 168 -1.12 -1.23 3.45
C PHE A 168 -1.22 -0.59 4.84
N THR A 169 -0.30 0.32 5.18
CA THR A 169 -0.38 1.13 6.40
C THR A 169 -0.23 2.60 6.03
N PRO A 170 -1.25 3.45 6.24
CA PRO A 170 -1.21 4.87 5.86
C PRO A 170 0.02 5.62 6.36
N ALA A 171 0.38 5.43 7.63
CA ALA A 171 1.47 6.15 8.29
C ALA A 171 2.83 5.95 7.61
N GLN A 172 3.05 4.83 6.92
CA GLN A 172 4.31 4.57 6.21
C GLN A 172 4.52 5.47 5.00
N TRP A 173 3.43 6.03 4.45
CA TRP A 173 3.41 6.88 3.27
C TRP A 173 3.23 8.35 3.61
N THR A 174 3.05 8.68 4.90
CA THR A 174 3.05 10.07 5.36
C THR A 174 4.49 10.55 5.56
N TYR A 175 4.79 11.77 5.07
CA TYR A 175 6.08 12.40 5.33
C TYR A 175 6.27 12.55 6.84
N ASN A 176 7.30 11.89 7.37
CA ASN A 176 7.75 12.09 8.73
C ASN A 176 9.18 12.66 8.68
N PRO A 177 9.42 13.90 9.15
CA PRO A 177 10.74 14.51 9.11
C PRO A 177 11.79 13.68 9.86
N ILE A 178 11.38 12.92 10.88
CA ILE A 178 12.27 12.01 11.61
C ILE A 178 12.74 10.86 10.71
N ASN A 179 11.86 10.32 9.88
CA ASN A 179 12.22 9.26 8.92
C ASN A 179 13.24 9.78 7.89
N SER A 180 13.14 11.04 7.48
CA SER A 180 14.12 11.71 6.60
C SER A 180 15.48 11.93 7.27
N VAL A 181 15.49 12.35 8.54
CA VAL A 181 16.72 12.60 9.30
C VAL A 181 17.51 11.30 9.55
N LEU A 182 16.81 10.18 9.71
CA LEU A 182 17.43 8.91 10.05
C LEU A 182 17.76 8.03 8.85
N GLY A 183 17.38 8.44 7.63
CA GLY A 183 17.47 7.57 6.45
C GLY A 183 16.62 6.30 6.56
N ILE A 184 15.64 6.28 7.47
CA ILE A 184 14.71 5.16 7.71
C ILE A 184 13.43 5.35 6.87
N GLY A 185 13.19 6.58 6.38
CA GLY A 185 12.19 6.86 5.37
C GLY A 185 12.56 6.15 4.08
N ILE A 186 11.64 5.32 3.60
CA ILE A 186 11.73 4.80 2.25
C ILE A 186 11.77 6.03 1.33
N PRO A 187 12.80 6.22 0.47
CA PRO A 187 13.03 7.49 -0.23
C PRO A 187 12.00 7.81 -1.34
N PHE A 188 10.83 7.18 -1.34
CA PHE A 188 9.78 7.35 -2.35
C PHE A 188 8.96 8.63 -2.12
N PHE A 189 9.61 9.77 -1.98
CA PHE A 189 8.93 11.06 -2.08
C PHE A 189 8.85 11.44 -3.56
N GLY A 190 7.70 11.15 -4.17
CA GLY A 190 7.52 11.38 -5.60
C GLY A 190 6.06 11.28 -6.02
N PRO A 191 5.75 11.62 -7.28
CA PRO A 191 4.40 11.46 -7.79
C PRO A 191 3.93 10.00 -7.65
N GLY A 192 2.76 9.78 -7.05
CA GLY A 192 2.23 8.44 -6.78
C GLY A 192 2.49 7.92 -5.36
N SER A 193 3.08 8.72 -4.47
CA SER A 193 3.44 8.29 -3.11
C SER A 193 2.48 8.76 -2.00
N ASP A 194 1.47 9.58 -2.31
CA ASP A 194 0.51 9.98 -1.27
C ASP A 194 -0.30 8.74 -0.82
N PRO A 195 -0.67 8.60 0.48
CA PRO A 195 -1.29 7.38 0.99
C PRO A 195 -2.54 6.93 0.23
N ASP A 196 -3.38 7.86 -0.22
CA ASP A 196 -4.58 7.57 -1.02
C ASP A 196 -4.26 7.07 -2.43
N GLU A 197 -3.15 7.53 -3.02
CA GLU A 197 -2.70 7.10 -4.34
C GLU A 197 -2.09 5.71 -4.30
N VAL A 198 -1.28 5.45 -3.28
CA VAL A 198 -0.72 4.11 -3.04
C VAL A 198 -1.85 3.13 -2.78
N LEU A 199 -2.81 3.49 -1.92
CA LEU A 199 -3.96 2.62 -1.67
C LEU A 199 -4.77 2.38 -2.96
N LEU A 200 -5.02 3.40 -3.77
CA LEU A 200 -5.70 3.22 -5.06
C LEU A 200 -4.92 2.31 -6.01
N HIS A 201 -3.60 2.48 -6.09
CA HIS A 201 -2.71 1.63 -6.89
C HIS A 201 -2.86 0.15 -6.49
N GLU A 202 -2.78 -0.16 -5.20
CA GLU A 202 -2.95 -1.53 -4.70
C GLU A 202 -4.36 -2.07 -4.93
N LEU A 203 -5.40 -1.22 -4.83
CA LEU A 203 -6.78 -1.61 -5.14
C LEU A 203 -6.97 -1.97 -6.62
N VAL A 204 -6.25 -1.32 -7.54
CA VAL A 204 -6.27 -1.69 -8.97
C VAL A 204 -5.64 -3.06 -9.18
N HIS A 205 -4.50 -3.34 -8.54
CA HIS A 205 -3.90 -4.67 -8.55
C HIS A 205 -4.87 -5.72 -8.02
N ALA A 206 -5.48 -5.46 -6.87
CA ALA A 206 -6.46 -6.36 -6.26
C ALA A 206 -7.66 -6.62 -7.19
N LEU A 207 -8.23 -5.56 -7.80
CA LEU A 207 -9.34 -5.66 -8.76
C LEU A 207 -9.01 -6.54 -9.96
N ARG A 208 -7.78 -6.44 -10.49
CA ARG A 208 -7.36 -7.21 -11.65
C ARG A 208 -7.01 -8.65 -11.27
N PHE A 209 -6.47 -8.85 -10.07
CA PHE A 209 -6.26 -10.17 -9.49
C PHE A 209 -7.58 -10.92 -9.29
N THR A 210 -8.58 -10.31 -8.65
CA THR A 210 -9.91 -10.91 -8.44
C THR A 210 -10.65 -11.17 -9.76
N ALA A 211 -10.32 -10.42 -10.82
CA ALA A 211 -10.86 -10.65 -12.17
C ALA A 211 -10.26 -11.87 -12.87
N GLY A 212 -9.16 -12.44 -12.35
CA GLY A 212 -8.35 -13.46 -13.03
C GLY A 212 -7.53 -12.88 -14.20
N LEU A 213 -7.29 -11.57 -14.21
CA LEU A 213 -6.59 -10.86 -15.29
C LEU A 213 -5.11 -10.62 -15.00
N SER A 214 -4.69 -10.77 -13.74
CA SER A 214 -3.32 -10.56 -13.31
C SER A 214 -2.38 -11.61 -13.91
N LYS A 215 -1.45 -11.17 -14.78
CA LYS A 215 -0.45 -12.05 -15.39
C LYS A 215 0.96 -11.54 -15.12
N LYS A 216 1.68 -12.22 -14.25
CA LYS A 216 2.97 -11.79 -13.69
C LYS A 216 4.12 -11.84 -14.68
N ASP A 217 4.08 -12.81 -15.59
CA ASP A 217 5.22 -13.10 -16.46
C ASP A 217 5.27 -12.19 -17.71
N HIS A 218 4.34 -11.24 -17.82
CA HIS A 218 4.32 -10.30 -18.92
C HIS A 218 4.98 -8.99 -18.50
N ARG A 219 6.32 -9.00 -18.49
CA ARG A 219 7.11 -7.77 -18.55
C ARG A 219 6.60 -6.90 -19.70
N VAL A 220 6.60 -5.59 -19.51
CA VAL A 220 6.22 -4.67 -20.58
C VAL A 220 7.41 -4.53 -21.54
N PRO A 221 7.31 -4.98 -22.80
CA PRO A 221 8.43 -4.86 -23.74
C PRO A 221 8.82 -3.39 -23.89
N PHE A 222 10.14 -3.13 -23.87
CA PHE A 222 10.72 -1.80 -24.12
C PHE A 222 10.34 -0.70 -23.11
N GLN A 223 9.70 -1.04 -21.99
CA GLN A 223 9.34 -0.09 -20.94
C GLN A 223 9.77 -0.62 -19.57
N LYS A 224 11.09 -0.67 -19.36
CA LYS A 224 11.72 -1.22 -18.14
C LYS A 224 11.28 -0.53 -16.85
N GLN A 225 10.72 0.68 -16.96
CA GLN A 225 10.18 1.41 -15.82
C GLN A 225 8.89 0.78 -15.26
N TYR A 226 8.24 -0.14 -15.99
CA TYR A 226 7.13 -0.94 -15.48
C TYR A 226 7.62 -2.38 -15.28
N ASP A 227 7.46 -2.92 -14.07
CA ASP A 227 7.86 -4.31 -13.80
C ASP A 227 7.05 -5.30 -14.64
N ASN A 228 5.76 -5.02 -14.82
CA ASN A 228 4.83 -5.82 -15.61
C ASN A 228 3.62 -4.98 -16.07
N LYS A 229 2.70 -5.61 -16.80
CA LYS A 229 1.48 -4.95 -17.28
C LYS A 229 0.54 -4.50 -16.16
N GLU A 230 0.52 -5.20 -15.03
CA GLU A 230 -0.34 -4.85 -13.90
C GLU A 230 0.11 -3.53 -13.27
N GLU A 231 1.42 -3.34 -13.10
CA GLU A 231 2.02 -2.06 -12.70
C GLU A 231 1.66 -0.93 -13.66
N PHE A 232 1.71 -1.20 -14.98
CA PHE A 232 1.30 -0.22 -15.98
C PHE A 232 -0.15 0.23 -15.76
N PHE A 233 -1.09 -0.69 -15.57
CA PHE A 233 -2.50 -0.34 -15.36
C PHE A 233 -2.73 0.39 -14.04
N ALA A 234 -2.10 -0.07 -12.96
CA ALA A 234 -2.19 0.57 -11.65
C ALA A 234 -1.63 1.99 -11.69
N ILE A 235 -0.47 2.21 -12.31
CA ILE A 235 0.13 3.55 -12.50
C ILE A 235 -0.74 4.42 -13.40
N LEU A 236 -1.25 3.91 -14.51
CA LEU A 236 -2.11 4.66 -15.43
C LEU A 236 -3.36 5.20 -14.70
N ILE A 237 -4.09 4.33 -14.01
CA ILE A 237 -5.31 4.71 -13.30
C ILE A 237 -4.99 5.66 -12.14
N THR A 238 -3.90 5.41 -11.40
CA THR A 238 -3.45 6.31 -10.33
C THR A 238 -3.06 7.69 -10.87
N ASN A 239 -2.46 7.78 -12.05
CA ASN A 239 -2.15 9.05 -12.69
C ASN A 239 -3.40 9.83 -13.13
N ILE A 240 -4.46 9.14 -13.58
CA ILE A 240 -5.76 9.76 -13.88
C ILE A 240 -6.35 10.34 -12.58
N TYR A 241 -6.36 9.55 -11.51
CA TYR A 241 -6.82 9.98 -10.18
C TYR A 241 -6.03 11.19 -9.65
N ARG A 242 -4.70 11.14 -9.71
CA ARG A 242 -3.82 12.27 -9.35
C ARG A 242 -4.19 13.52 -10.11
N SER A 243 -4.41 13.38 -11.41
CA SER A 243 -4.76 14.48 -12.28
C SER A 243 -6.12 15.08 -11.94
N GLU A 244 -7.11 14.23 -11.65
CA GLU A 244 -8.44 14.63 -11.17
C GLU A 244 -8.36 15.39 -9.83
N CYS A 245 -7.45 14.99 -8.94
CA CYS A 245 -7.17 15.68 -7.67
C CYS A 245 -6.38 17.00 -7.84
N GLY A 246 -6.06 17.41 -9.07
CA GLY A 246 -5.26 18.62 -9.33
C GLY A 246 -3.78 18.49 -8.94
N ARG A 247 -3.30 17.27 -8.66
CA ARG A 247 -1.90 17.03 -8.29
C ARG A 247 -1.00 17.12 -9.52
N ARG A 248 0.11 17.84 -9.36
CA ARG A 248 1.15 18.02 -10.38
C ARG A 248 1.96 16.73 -10.55
N ASN A 249 2.62 16.62 -11.70
CA ASN A 249 3.49 15.50 -12.09
C ASN A 249 2.78 14.14 -12.15
N ARG A 250 3.42 13.19 -12.83
CA ARG A 250 2.92 11.83 -13.04
C ARG A 250 3.95 10.82 -12.58
N ARG A 251 3.47 9.71 -12.03
CA ARG A 251 4.31 8.54 -11.77
C ARG A 251 4.63 7.91 -13.11
N SER A 252 5.90 7.83 -13.44
CA SER A 252 6.33 7.37 -14.76
C SER A 252 6.80 5.93 -14.76
N GLY A 253 6.99 5.33 -13.59
CA GLY A 253 7.39 3.94 -13.40
C GLY A 253 7.14 3.43 -11.98
N HIS A 254 7.56 2.19 -11.74
CA HIS A 254 7.48 1.53 -10.46
C HIS A 254 8.31 2.26 -9.41
N ASP A 255 9.55 2.63 -9.74
CA ASP A 255 10.40 3.44 -8.87
C ASP A 255 9.96 4.91 -8.92
N ALA A 256 9.50 5.46 -7.81
CA ALA A 256 8.87 6.79 -7.70
C ALA A 256 9.77 8.00 -8.06
N TYR A 257 11.01 7.77 -8.54
CA TYR A 257 12.02 8.81 -8.74
C TYR A 257 11.97 9.52 -10.08
N PHE A 258 11.17 9.04 -11.02
CA PHE A 258 11.21 9.55 -12.39
C PHE A 258 10.20 10.70 -12.57
N TRP A 259 10.69 11.92 -12.38
CA TRP A 259 10.00 13.16 -12.71
C TRP A 259 9.94 13.35 -14.24
N GLY A 260 8.85 13.95 -14.74
CA GLY A 260 8.87 14.55 -16.08
C GLY A 260 8.26 13.77 -17.24
N LYS A 261 7.41 12.75 -17.02
CA LYS A 261 6.56 12.28 -18.13
C LYS A 261 5.54 13.35 -18.52
N SER A 262 5.35 13.49 -19.83
CA SER A 262 4.47 14.49 -20.41
C SER A 262 3.08 14.41 -19.79
N ALA A 263 2.53 15.57 -19.41
CA ALA A 263 1.12 15.69 -19.07
C ALA A 263 0.22 15.57 -20.32
N ASP A 264 0.83 15.59 -21.51
CA ASP A 264 0.15 15.38 -22.78
C ASP A 264 -0.29 13.92 -22.92
N THR A 265 -1.61 13.78 -23.05
CA THR A 265 -2.31 12.52 -23.24
C THR A 265 -1.93 11.83 -24.55
N GLU A 266 -1.77 12.57 -25.66
CA GLU A 266 -1.43 11.96 -26.96
C GLU A 266 0.02 11.48 -26.95
N ALA A 267 0.92 12.32 -26.44
CA ALA A 267 2.33 11.93 -26.30
C ALA A 267 2.48 10.66 -25.43
N PHE A 268 1.67 10.53 -24.37
CA PHE A 268 1.63 9.29 -23.58
C PHE A 268 1.16 8.09 -24.41
N LEU A 269 0.11 8.23 -25.22
CA LEU A 269 -0.39 7.11 -26.04
C LEU A 269 0.63 6.66 -27.08
N ASP A 270 1.38 7.60 -27.65
CA ASP A 270 2.38 7.32 -28.69
C ASP A 270 3.73 6.82 -28.11
N GLU A 271 3.89 6.84 -26.79
CA GLU A 271 5.08 6.32 -26.12
C GLU A 271 5.08 4.78 -26.07
N GLY A 272 5.98 4.17 -26.84
CA GLY A 272 6.26 2.73 -26.79
C GLY A 272 5.04 1.87 -27.10
N VAL A 273 4.61 1.07 -26.12
CA VAL A 273 3.47 0.14 -26.25
C VAL A 273 2.23 0.59 -25.44
N ASN A 274 2.19 1.86 -25.00
CA ASN A 274 1.10 2.38 -24.17
C ASN A 274 -0.27 2.23 -24.86
N ARG A 275 -0.38 2.62 -26.15
CA ARG A 275 -1.63 2.45 -26.93
C ARG A 275 -2.11 1.00 -26.97
N LEU A 276 -1.19 0.04 -27.07
CA LEU A 276 -1.52 -1.39 -27.06
C LEU A 276 -2.07 -1.83 -25.70
N HIS A 277 -1.49 -1.36 -24.59
CA HIS A 277 -2.00 -1.67 -23.25
C HIS A 277 -3.34 -1.00 -22.96
N VAL A 278 -3.54 0.25 -23.38
CA VAL A 278 -4.84 0.91 -23.30
C VAL A 278 -5.91 0.13 -24.06
N ARG A 279 -5.61 -0.36 -25.27
CA ARG A 279 -6.48 -1.29 -26.02
C ARG A 279 -6.76 -2.57 -25.24
N GLN A 280 -5.75 -3.11 -24.57
CA GLN A 280 -5.88 -4.32 -23.75
C GLN A 280 -6.80 -4.08 -22.56
N LEU A 281 -6.68 -2.96 -21.84
CA LEU A 281 -7.58 -2.59 -20.74
C LEU A 281 -9.04 -2.53 -21.22
N ARG A 282 -9.29 -1.89 -22.36
CA ARG A 282 -10.62 -1.82 -22.96
C ARG A 282 -11.21 -3.21 -23.25
N ARG A 283 -10.42 -4.14 -23.78
CA ARG A 283 -10.87 -5.51 -24.07
C ARG A 283 -11.12 -6.32 -22.80
N GLN A 284 -10.25 -6.18 -21.80
CA GLN A 284 -10.30 -6.99 -20.58
C GLN A 284 -11.33 -6.50 -19.56
N GLN A 285 -11.53 -5.18 -19.46
CA GLN A 285 -12.41 -4.54 -18.49
C GLN A 285 -13.18 -3.37 -19.15
N PRO A 286 -14.06 -3.65 -20.14
CA PRO A 286 -14.71 -2.61 -20.95
C PRO A 286 -15.55 -1.62 -20.13
N LEU A 287 -16.22 -2.09 -19.07
CA LEU A 287 -17.01 -1.22 -18.19
C LEU A 287 -16.12 -0.25 -17.40
N LEU A 288 -15.02 -0.74 -16.81
CA LEU A 288 -14.04 0.13 -16.13
C LEU A 288 -13.43 1.13 -17.11
N PHE A 289 -13.05 0.66 -18.30
CA PHE A 289 -12.53 1.53 -19.35
C PHE A 289 -13.51 2.65 -19.70
N ASN A 290 -14.79 2.32 -19.95
CA ASN A 290 -15.82 3.29 -20.30
C ASN A 290 -16.06 4.30 -19.16
N ASP A 291 -16.11 3.82 -17.91
CA ASP A 291 -16.27 4.69 -16.75
C ASP A 291 -15.11 5.68 -16.64
N LEU A 292 -13.86 5.21 -16.79
CA LEU A 292 -12.67 6.05 -16.74
C LEU A 292 -12.54 7.00 -17.95
N ASN A 293 -12.95 6.56 -19.14
CA ASN A 293 -12.93 7.33 -20.38
C ASN A 293 -13.75 8.63 -20.28
N ASN A 294 -14.83 8.61 -19.50
CA ASN A 294 -15.75 9.75 -19.32
C ASN A 294 -15.27 10.77 -18.27
N ILE A 295 -14.12 10.54 -17.62
CA ILE A 295 -13.62 11.42 -16.55
C ILE A 295 -12.92 12.64 -17.16
N ASN A 296 -13.36 13.83 -16.76
CA ASN A 296 -12.70 15.08 -17.11
C ASN A 296 -11.54 15.38 -16.15
N ALA A 297 -10.38 14.78 -16.44
CA ALA A 297 -9.12 15.09 -15.75
C ALA A 297 -8.10 15.66 -16.76
N PRO A 298 -7.20 16.58 -16.34
CA PRO A 298 -6.15 17.13 -17.24
C PRO A 298 -5.27 16.07 -17.93
N PHE A 299 -5.12 14.91 -17.30
CA PHE A 299 -4.42 13.75 -17.84
C PHE A 299 -5.39 12.59 -17.80
N ASN A 300 -5.92 12.22 -18.97
CA ASN A 300 -6.75 11.04 -19.13
C ASN A 300 -6.59 10.51 -20.56
N PRO A 301 -5.59 9.65 -20.81
CA PRO A 301 -5.33 9.14 -22.14
C PRO A 301 -6.38 8.17 -22.67
N LEU A 302 -7.34 7.79 -21.83
CA LEU A 302 -8.47 6.99 -22.29
C LEU A 302 -9.44 7.85 -23.10
N ARG A 303 -9.66 9.13 -22.71
CA ARG A 303 -10.64 10.05 -23.33
C ARG A 303 -10.44 10.22 -24.83
N ASN A 304 -9.19 10.33 -25.25
CA ASN A 304 -8.84 10.54 -26.64
C ASN A 304 -8.52 9.24 -27.37
N PHE A 305 -8.66 8.09 -26.71
CA PHE A 305 -8.38 6.80 -27.30
C PHE A 305 -9.43 6.46 -28.36
N ARG A 306 -9.16 6.89 -29.59
CA ARG A 306 -9.87 6.43 -30.78
C ARG A 306 -9.28 5.08 -31.17
N ASP A 307 -10.12 4.07 -31.37
CA ASP A 307 -9.70 2.90 -32.15
C ASP A 307 -9.43 3.39 -33.57
N ALA A 308 -8.20 3.80 -33.84
CA ALA A 308 -7.71 3.74 -35.19
C ALA A 308 -7.88 2.27 -35.60
N ARG A 309 -8.76 2.01 -36.57
CA ARG A 309 -8.92 0.69 -37.17
C ARG A 309 -7.58 0.37 -37.83
N VAL A 310 -6.72 -0.33 -37.09
CA VAL A 310 -5.51 -1.00 -37.60
C VAL A 310 -5.80 -2.48 -37.57
#